data_AF-A0A8T7EZV9-F1
#
_entry.id   AF-A0A8T7EZV9-F1
#
_cell.length_a   1.000
_cell.length_b   1.000
_cell.length_c   1.000
_cell.angle_alpha   90.00
_cell.angle_beta   90.00
_cell.angle_gamma   90.00
#
_symmetry.space_group_name_H-M   'P 1'
#
loop_
_entity.id
_entity.type
_entity.pdbx_description
1 polymer ?
#
loop_
_entity_poly.entity_id
_entity_poly.type
_entity_poly.pdbx_seq_one_letter_code
_entity_poly.pdbx_strand_id
1 'polypeptide(L)'
;MFKRWMLAGLIGMLLVACGEDESDGQKSQPRDNSQQATVVLTLMPVPDMTIVPGCPPGELEDWFENVYFNMQSFATEADENRRTVEEDRREDALQTLSRLLDLRNVIAMTPTPTCVQLNSQQVLTAMQGVIDGFQQFTSGEISKADLGEQVSPYITNLNGLLADLQSIVNPLYELTPSSSSDSTSAPE
;
A
#
# COMPACT_ATOMS: atom_id res chain seq x y z
N MET A 1 -79.28 31.10 19.83
CA MET A 1 -79.92 32.36 19.40
C MET A 1 -78.83 33.26 18.82
N PHE A 2 -79.06 33.83 17.63
CA PHE A 2 -78.31 34.92 16.97
C PHE A 2 -76.82 34.61 16.60
N LYS A 3 -76.27 34.95 15.44
CA LYS A 3 -76.73 35.63 14.21
C LYS A 3 -75.63 35.39 13.16
N ARG A 4 -76.03 35.07 11.92
CA ARG A 4 -75.21 35.15 10.69
C ARG A 4 -74.44 36.47 10.61
N TRP A 5 -73.25 36.50 9.99
CA TRP A 5 -72.87 37.45 8.92
C TRP A 5 -71.71 36.87 8.09
N MET A 6 -71.99 36.58 6.82
CA MET A 6 -71.02 36.56 5.70
C MET A 6 -70.73 38.01 5.29
N LEU A 7 -69.50 38.30 4.83
CA LEU A 7 -69.13 39.20 3.71
C LEU A 7 -67.59 39.35 3.75
N ALA A 8 -66.87 38.75 2.79
CA ALA A 8 -66.40 39.38 1.56
C ALA A 8 -65.24 40.36 1.79
N GLY A 9 -64.05 39.97 1.33
CA GLY A 9 -62.86 40.81 1.28
C GLY A 9 -61.85 40.19 0.32
N LEU A 10 -61.88 40.68 -0.92
CA LEU A 10 -61.05 40.33 -2.06
C LEU A 10 -59.74 41.15 -2.00
N ILE A 11 -58.68 40.62 -2.62
CA ILE A 11 -57.49 41.31 -3.15
C ILE A 11 -56.31 41.54 -2.19
N GLY A 12 -55.13 41.04 -2.62
CA GLY A 12 -53.83 41.54 -2.14
C GLY A 12 -52.66 40.55 -2.24
N MET A 13 -52.30 40.10 -3.45
CA MET A 13 -50.93 39.66 -3.72
C MET A 13 -49.98 40.85 -3.47
N LEU A 14 -48.89 40.63 -2.73
CA LEU A 14 -47.50 40.85 -3.17
C LEU A 14 -46.56 40.80 -1.95
N LEU A 15 -45.72 39.76 -1.97
CA LEU A 15 -44.26 39.80 -1.78
C LEU A 15 -43.63 40.32 -0.48
N VAL A 16 -42.72 39.46 0.00
CA VAL A 16 -41.55 39.71 0.87
C VAL A 16 -41.84 39.75 2.37
N ALA A 17 -41.83 38.55 2.94
CA ALA A 17 -41.39 38.25 4.31
C ALA A 17 -40.11 37.39 4.16
N CYS A 18 -39.09 37.40 5.01
CA CYS A 18 -38.97 37.83 6.39
C CYS A 18 -37.61 38.50 6.62
N GLY A 19 -37.61 39.57 7.42
CA GLY A 19 -36.56 39.81 8.39
C GLY A 19 -36.87 39.06 9.69
N GLU A 20 -35.82 38.78 10.45
CA GLU A 20 -35.77 38.22 11.82
C GLU A 20 -36.86 38.83 12.74
N ASP A 21 -37.50 38.11 13.68
CA ASP A 21 -36.92 37.27 14.73
C ASP A 21 -38.00 36.39 15.45
N GLU A 22 -37.51 35.36 16.17
CA GLU A 22 -38.08 34.70 17.37
C GLU A 22 -39.06 33.49 17.32
N SER A 23 -38.68 32.48 18.12
CA SER A 23 -39.39 31.37 18.79
C SER A 23 -39.63 30.00 18.11
N ASP A 24 -38.99 29.00 18.74
CA ASP A 24 -39.46 27.67 19.12
C ASP A 24 -40.04 26.70 18.08
N GLY A 25 -39.38 25.55 17.95
CA GLY A 25 -40.03 24.31 17.58
C GLY A 25 -39.29 23.46 16.55
N GLN A 26 -38.58 22.44 17.05
CA GLN A 26 -38.69 21.07 16.54
C GLN A 26 -38.25 20.81 15.08
N LYS A 27 -37.03 20.27 14.94
CA LYS A 27 -36.76 18.91 14.39
C LYS A 27 -35.26 18.72 14.23
N SER A 28 -34.73 17.75 14.97
CA SER A 28 -33.41 17.18 14.76
C SER A 28 -33.30 16.64 13.34
N GLN A 29 -32.67 17.40 12.45
CA GLN A 29 -32.14 16.85 11.20
C GLN A 29 -30.88 16.05 11.52
N PRO A 30 -30.69 14.84 10.96
CA PRO A 30 -29.42 14.17 11.02
C PRO A 30 -28.42 15.03 10.24
N ARG A 31 -27.39 15.47 10.94
CA ARG A 31 -26.25 16.20 10.38
C ARG A 31 -25.38 15.16 9.67
N ASP A 32 -25.82 14.72 8.50
CA ASP A 32 -25.00 13.94 7.60
C ASP A 32 -24.03 14.90 6.91
N ASN A 33 -22.95 15.18 7.61
CA ASN A 33 -21.81 15.93 7.10
C ASN A 33 -20.55 15.15 7.46
N SER A 34 -20.56 13.86 7.15
CA SER A 34 -19.33 13.17 6.81
C SER A 34 -18.84 13.81 5.52
N GLN A 35 -18.08 14.90 5.65
CA GLN A 35 -17.11 15.28 4.63
C GLN A 35 -16.15 14.09 4.51
N GLN A 36 -16.52 13.09 3.71
CA GLN A 36 -15.56 12.17 3.15
C GLN A 36 -14.66 13.06 2.31
N ALA A 37 -13.51 13.43 2.89
CA ALA A 37 -12.43 14.00 2.14
C ALA A 37 -12.12 13.00 1.04
N THR A 38 -12.59 13.26 -0.17
CA THR A 38 -12.22 12.50 -1.35
C THR A 38 -10.75 12.81 -1.58
N VAL A 39 -9.88 12.03 -0.92
CA VAL A 39 -8.45 12.05 -1.21
C VAL A 39 -8.35 11.44 -2.59
N VAL A 40 -8.24 12.29 -3.62
CA VAL A 40 -7.88 11.86 -4.96
C VAL A 40 -6.46 11.34 -4.87
N LEU A 41 -6.32 10.03 -4.65
CA LEU A 41 -5.03 9.36 -4.60
C LEU A 41 -4.55 9.16 -6.04
N THR A 42 -3.42 9.78 -6.35
CA THR A 42 -2.68 9.44 -7.57
C THR A 42 -1.88 8.18 -7.27
N LEU A 43 -2.09 7.11 -8.05
CA LEU A 43 -1.27 5.90 -7.96
C LEU A 43 0.20 6.29 -8.09
N MET A 44 1.04 5.76 -7.20
CA MET A 44 2.46 6.10 -7.21
C MET A 44 3.16 5.39 -8.37
N PRO A 45 4.09 6.07 -9.08
CA PRO A 45 4.87 5.40 -10.10
C PRO A 45 5.85 4.40 -9.47
N VAL A 46 6.25 3.41 -10.27
CA VAL A 46 7.40 2.55 -9.94
C VAL A 46 8.66 3.43 -9.85
N PRO A 47 9.45 3.36 -8.78
CA PRO A 47 10.64 4.17 -8.63
C PRO A 47 11.73 3.78 -9.64
N ASP A 48 12.51 4.77 -10.08
CA ASP A 48 13.70 4.55 -10.92
C ASP A 48 14.81 3.85 -10.11
N MET A 49 15.57 2.99 -10.79
CA MET A 49 16.72 2.29 -10.20
C MET A 49 18.03 2.90 -10.67
N THR A 50 19.04 2.85 -9.79
CA THR A 50 20.43 3.14 -10.18
C THR A 50 21.10 1.85 -10.64
N ILE A 51 21.58 1.82 -11.88
CA ILE A 51 22.27 0.65 -12.45
C ILE A 51 23.78 0.81 -12.35
N VAL A 52 24.46 -0.19 -11.79
CA VAL A 52 25.93 -0.27 -11.71
C VAL A 52 26.44 -1.28 -12.75
N PRO A 53 27.40 -0.90 -13.61
CA PRO A 53 27.93 -1.79 -14.64
C PRO A 53 28.59 -3.04 -14.06
N GLY A 54 28.27 -4.21 -14.62
CA GLY A 54 28.91 -5.47 -14.28
C GLY A 54 28.08 -6.37 -13.35
N CYS A 55 28.76 -7.41 -12.87
CA CYS A 55 28.23 -8.41 -11.94
C CYS A 55 29.38 -9.02 -11.11
N PRO A 56 30.23 -8.22 -10.44
CA PRO A 56 31.26 -8.81 -9.59
C PRO A 56 30.57 -9.53 -8.41
N PRO A 57 31.05 -10.73 -8.01
CA PRO A 57 30.38 -11.53 -6.97
C PRO A 57 30.08 -10.76 -5.68
N GLY A 58 31.02 -9.93 -5.20
CA GLY A 58 30.82 -9.14 -3.98
C GLY A 58 29.68 -8.12 -4.08
N GLU A 59 29.55 -7.40 -5.21
CA GLU A 59 28.43 -6.45 -5.37
C GLU A 59 27.09 -7.17 -5.55
N LEU A 60 27.09 -8.38 -6.14
CA LEU A 60 25.89 -9.20 -6.26
C LEU A 60 25.45 -9.75 -4.90
N GLU A 61 26.38 -10.21 -4.06
CA GLU A 61 26.12 -10.65 -2.69
C GLU A 61 25.57 -9.49 -1.85
N ASP A 62 26.22 -8.33 -1.86
CA ASP A 62 25.78 -7.12 -1.13
C ASP A 62 24.38 -6.67 -1.58
N TRP A 63 24.12 -6.68 -2.89
CA TRP A 63 22.80 -6.36 -3.44
C TRP A 63 21.75 -7.38 -2.98
N PHE A 64 22.07 -8.68 -3.07
CA PHE A 64 21.15 -9.75 -2.70
C PHE A 64 20.78 -9.69 -1.22
N GLU A 65 21.74 -9.52 -0.31
CA GLU A 65 21.46 -9.42 1.13
C GLU A 65 20.50 -8.28 1.45
N ASN A 66 20.71 -7.12 0.83
CA ASN A 66 19.84 -5.96 1.00
C ASN A 66 18.45 -6.17 0.39
N VAL A 67 18.36 -6.68 -0.83
CA VAL A 67 17.07 -6.83 -1.53
C VAL A 67 16.26 -7.99 -0.97
N TYR A 68 16.89 -9.11 -0.64
CA TYR A 68 16.22 -10.32 -0.16
C TYR A 68 15.47 -10.06 1.16
N PHE A 69 16.13 -9.47 2.16
CA PHE A 69 15.50 -9.20 3.46
C PHE A 69 14.33 -8.22 3.36
N ASN A 70 14.49 -7.14 2.58
CA ASN A 70 13.44 -6.15 2.38
C ASN A 70 12.26 -6.72 1.58
N MET A 71 12.53 -7.56 0.59
CA MET A 71 11.48 -8.22 -0.19
C MET A 71 10.70 -9.25 0.64
N GLN A 72 11.39 -10.05 1.46
CA GLN A 72 10.74 -10.97 2.39
C GLN A 72 9.85 -10.21 3.38
N SER A 73 10.38 -9.15 4.00
CA SER A 73 9.61 -8.31 4.93
C SER A 73 8.38 -7.70 4.27
N PHE A 74 8.52 -7.21 3.03
CA PHE A 74 7.42 -6.66 2.25
C PHE A 74 6.32 -7.69 2.00
N ALA A 75 6.71 -8.88 1.52
CA ALA A 75 5.76 -9.94 1.19
C ALA A 75 5.02 -10.44 2.44
N THR A 76 5.73 -10.64 3.56
CA THR A 76 5.13 -11.05 4.83
C THR A 76 4.15 -9.99 5.35
N GLU A 77 4.55 -8.73 5.40
CA GLU A 77 3.71 -7.67 5.94
C GLU A 77 2.45 -7.43 5.09
N ALA A 78 2.59 -7.47 3.76
CA ALA A 78 1.45 -7.39 2.84
C ALA A 78 0.49 -8.58 3.01
N ASP A 79 1.03 -9.79 3.18
CA ASP A 79 0.25 -11.02 3.32
C ASP A 79 -0.49 -11.11 4.66
N GLU A 80 0.15 -10.65 5.74
CA GLU A 80 -0.46 -10.57 7.06
C GLU A 80 -1.54 -9.51 7.11
N ASN A 81 -1.26 -8.29 6.63
CA ASN A 81 -2.22 -7.19 6.70
C ASN A 81 -3.44 -7.48 5.83
N ARG A 82 -3.28 -7.95 4.58
CA ARG A 82 -4.45 -8.23 3.70
C ARG A 82 -5.40 -9.28 4.30
N ARG A 83 -4.90 -10.19 5.15
CA ARG A 83 -5.71 -11.23 5.80
C ARG A 83 -6.43 -10.71 7.04
N THR A 84 -5.82 -9.76 7.74
CA THR A 84 -6.22 -9.35 9.09
C THR A 84 -6.91 -8.00 9.14
N VAL A 85 -6.68 -7.13 8.15
CA VAL A 85 -7.32 -5.82 8.09
C VAL A 85 -8.82 -6.00 7.93
N GLU A 86 -9.60 -5.23 8.68
CA GLU A 86 -11.06 -5.22 8.57
C GLU A 86 -11.53 -4.02 7.75
N GLU A 87 -12.65 -4.20 7.04
CA GLU A 87 -13.15 -3.21 6.09
C GLU A 87 -13.65 -1.92 6.75
N ASP A 88 -14.09 -2.01 8.00
CA ASP A 88 -14.47 -0.88 8.85
C ASP A 88 -13.26 -0.21 9.54
N ARG A 89 -12.05 -0.75 9.36
CA ARG A 89 -10.79 -0.28 9.95
C ARG A 89 -9.72 -0.02 8.88
N ARG A 90 -10.11 0.54 7.74
CA ARG A 90 -9.22 0.85 6.60
C ARG A 90 -8.05 1.75 7.00
N GLU A 91 -8.21 2.60 8.00
CA GLU A 91 -7.15 3.44 8.54
C GLU A 91 -5.96 2.65 9.10
N ASP A 92 -6.19 1.42 9.59
CA ASP A 92 -5.12 0.56 10.08
C ASP A 92 -4.21 0.08 8.93
N ALA A 93 -4.76 -0.07 7.72
CA ALA A 93 -3.97 -0.37 6.52
C ALA A 93 -3.11 0.81 6.04
N LEU A 94 -3.35 2.05 6.49
CA LEU A 94 -2.50 3.18 6.14
C LEU A 94 -1.09 3.04 6.72
N GLN A 95 -0.96 2.46 7.92
CA GLN A 95 0.34 2.22 8.54
C GLN A 95 1.13 1.18 7.75
N THR A 96 0.49 0.07 7.38
CA THR A 96 1.11 -0.94 6.52
C THR A 96 1.45 -0.37 5.15
N LEU A 97 0.56 0.40 4.52
CA LEU A 97 0.87 1.04 3.25
C LEU A 97 2.13 1.92 3.34
N SER A 98 2.27 2.73 4.40
CA SER A 98 3.49 3.52 4.62
C SER A 98 4.73 2.63 4.72
N ARG A 99 4.63 1.52 5.44
CA ARG A 99 5.75 0.62 5.66
C ARG A 99 6.15 -0.15 4.39
N LEU A 100 5.17 -0.58 3.59
CA LEU A 100 5.39 -1.20 2.28
C LEU A 100 6.10 -0.24 1.32
N LEU A 101 5.74 1.05 1.34
CA LEU A 101 6.43 2.06 0.54
C LEU A 101 7.88 2.23 0.93
N ASP A 102 8.17 2.29 2.24
CA ASP A 102 9.54 2.39 2.75
C ASP A 102 10.37 1.19 2.28
N LEU A 103 9.85 -0.04 2.41
CA LEU A 103 10.52 -1.26 1.98
C LEU A 103 10.80 -1.27 0.47
N ARG A 104 9.82 -0.89 -0.36
CA ARG A 104 10.02 -0.75 -1.83
C ARG A 104 11.10 0.29 -2.13
N ASN A 105 11.06 1.43 -1.46
CA ASN A 105 12.00 2.52 -1.71
C ASN A 105 13.44 2.15 -1.31
N VAL A 106 13.62 1.40 -0.21
CA VAL A 106 14.94 0.86 0.17
C VAL A 106 15.52 -0.02 -0.94
N ILE A 107 14.71 -0.90 -1.52
CA ILE A 107 15.13 -1.75 -2.65
C ILE A 107 15.50 -0.89 -3.86
N ALA A 108 14.66 0.08 -4.22
CA ALA A 108 14.90 0.95 -5.37
C ALA A 108 16.17 1.82 -5.25
N MET A 109 16.53 2.20 -4.02
CA MET A 109 17.75 2.96 -3.72
C MET A 109 19.00 2.09 -3.64
N THR A 110 18.86 0.77 -3.56
CA THR A 110 20.00 -0.14 -3.60
C THR A 110 20.58 -0.15 -5.02
N PRO A 111 21.86 0.19 -5.25
CA PRO A 111 22.45 0.15 -6.58
C PRO A 111 22.39 -1.28 -7.15
N THR A 112 21.80 -1.43 -8.33
CA THR A 112 21.52 -2.73 -8.94
C THR A 112 22.59 -3.09 -9.97
N PRO A 113 23.33 -4.19 -9.80
CA PRO A 113 24.24 -4.70 -10.82
C PRO A 113 23.50 -5.05 -12.11
N THR A 114 24.11 -4.78 -13.27
CA THR A 114 23.48 -5.05 -14.59
C THR A 114 22.96 -6.47 -14.77
N CYS A 115 23.59 -7.48 -14.16
CA CYS A 115 23.17 -8.88 -14.29
C CYS A 115 21.82 -9.20 -13.63
N VAL A 116 21.41 -8.42 -12.64
CA VAL A 116 20.14 -8.60 -11.90
C VAL A 116 19.15 -7.47 -12.17
N GLN A 117 19.43 -6.59 -13.14
CA GLN A 117 18.56 -5.47 -13.51
C GLN A 117 17.13 -5.92 -13.80
N LEU A 118 16.96 -7.00 -14.58
CA LEU A 118 15.64 -7.51 -14.94
C LEU A 118 14.88 -8.02 -13.70
N ASN A 119 15.55 -8.78 -12.83
CA ASN A 119 14.97 -9.27 -11.59
C ASN A 119 14.56 -8.09 -10.70
N SER A 120 15.43 -7.08 -10.53
CA SER A 120 15.14 -5.88 -9.74
C SER A 120 13.92 -5.12 -10.28
N GLN A 121 13.78 -4.98 -11.60
CA GLN A 121 12.61 -4.36 -12.21
C GLN A 121 11.33 -5.16 -11.93
N GLN A 122 11.39 -6.48 -12.02
CA GLN A 122 10.25 -7.37 -11.73
C GLN A 122 9.82 -7.28 -10.27
N VAL A 123 10.78 -7.24 -9.33
CA VAL A 123 10.53 -7.04 -7.90
C VAL A 123 9.80 -5.72 -7.67
N LEU A 124 10.33 -4.60 -8.16
CA LEU A 124 9.71 -3.27 -7.97
C LEU A 124 8.32 -3.18 -8.59
N THR A 125 8.13 -3.81 -9.76
CA THR A 125 6.82 -3.85 -10.43
C THR A 125 5.79 -4.66 -9.62
N ALA A 126 6.19 -5.81 -9.08
CA ALA A 126 5.30 -6.62 -8.26
C ALA A 126 4.97 -5.92 -6.93
N MET A 127 5.95 -5.28 -6.28
CA MET A 127 5.72 -4.45 -5.10
C MET A 127 4.76 -3.29 -5.37
N GLN A 128 4.89 -2.65 -6.54
CA GLN A 128 3.96 -1.59 -6.94
C GLN A 128 2.52 -2.11 -7.05
N GLY A 129 2.31 -3.27 -7.66
CA GLY A 129 0.97 -3.87 -7.76
C GLY A 129 0.32 -4.16 -6.40
N VAL A 130 1.12 -4.57 -5.41
CA VAL A 130 0.67 -4.71 -4.01
C VAL A 130 0.29 -3.34 -3.42
N ILE A 131 1.16 -2.34 -3.56
CA ILE A 131 0.94 -0.98 -3.06
C ILE A 131 -0.33 -0.38 -3.66
N ASP A 132 -0.54 -0.52 -4.98
CA ASP A 132 -1.73 -0.02 -5.67
C ASP A 132 -3.01 -0.63 -5.08
N GLY A 133 -3.01 -1.93 -4.78
CA GLY A 133 -4.13 -2.60 -4.11
C GLY A 133 -4.41 -2.03 -2.72
N PHE A 134 -3.38 -1.83 -1.90
CA PHE A 134 -3.54 -1.19 -0.58
C PHE A 134 -3.99 0.27 -0.68
N GLN A 135 -3.52 1.04 -1.68
CA GLN A 135 -3.99 2.41 -1.92
C GLN A 135 -5.47 2.45 -2.29
N GLN A 136 -5.93 1.56 -3.16
CA GLN A 136 -7.34 1.45 -3.54
C GLN A 136 -8.21 0.99 -2.36
N PHE A 137 -7.72 0.06 -1.54
CA PHE A 137 -8.45 -0.37 -0.36
C PHE A 137 -8.56 0.75 0.69
N THR A 138 -7.46 1.42 1.01
CA THR A 138 -7.45 2.50 2.02
C THR A 138 -8.27 3.73 1.60
N SER A 139 -8.43 3.96 0.29
CA SER A 139 -9.24 5.06 -0.25
C SER A 139 -10.74 4.77 -0.37
N GLY A 140 -11.18 3.54 -0.16
CA GLY A 140 -12.60 3.20 -0.33
C GLY A 140 -12.95 2.58 -1.68
N GLU A 141 -12.00 2.49 -2.63
CA GLU A 141 -12.28 2.11 -4.02
C GLU A 141 -12.60 0.62 -4.20
N ILE A 142 -11.97 -0.25 -3.40
CA ILE A 142 -12.17 -1.70 -3.44
C ILE A 142 -12.54 -2.26 -2.06
N SER A 143 -13.16 -3.44 -2.03
CA SER A 143 -13.47 -4.16 -0.79
C SER A 143 -12.27 -4.94 -0.24
N LYS A 144 -12.38 -5.50 0.97
CA LYS A 144 -11.36 -6.42 1.52
C LYS A 144 -11.20 -7.68 0.66
N ALA A 145 -12.30 -8.18 0.09
CA ALA A 145 -12.26 -9.36 -0.79
C ALA A 145 -11.47 -9.05 -2.08
N ASP A 146 -11.77 -7.90 -2.70
CA ASP A 146 -11.09 -7.43 -3.92
C ASP A 146 -9.61 -7.16 -3.66
N LEU A 147 -9.26 -6.57 -2.50
CA LEU A 147 -7.85 -6.41 -2.07
C LEU A 147 -7.14 -7.77 -2.08
N GLY A 148 -7.78 -8.80 -1.52
CA GLY A 148 -7.26 -10.16 -1.50
C GLY A 148 -7.00 -10.71 -2.89
N GLU A 149 -7.96 -10.56 -3.81
CA GLU A 149 -7.85 -11.04 -5.19
C GLU A 149 -6.78 -10.29 -6.00
N GLN A 150 -6.69 -8.97 -5.83
CA GLN A 150 -5.77 -8.12 -6.56
C GLN A 150 -4.31 -8.28 -6.09
N VAL A 151 -4.09 -8.38 -4.78
CA VAL A 151 -2.75 -8.41 -4.19
C VAL A 151 -2.12 -9.81 -4.21
N SER A 152 -2.92 -10.87 -4.12
CA SER A 152 -2.40 -12.25 -4.03
C SER A 152 -1.46 -12.66 -5.18
N PRO A 153 -1.77 -12.38 -6.46
CA PRO A 153 -0.88 -12.73 -7.57
C PRO A 153 0.50 -12.06 -7.46
N TYR A 154 0.56 -10.81 -6.99
CA TYR A 154 1.81 -10.09 -6.82
C TYR A 154 2.64 -10.66 -5.66
N ILE A 155 2.01 -11.03 -4.54
CA ILE A 155 2.69 -11.70 -3.43
C ILE A 155 3.23 -13.06 -3.88
N THR A 156 2.44 -13.85 -4.62
CA THR A 156 2.91 -15.12 -5.19
C THR A 156 4.11 -14.92 -6.11
N ASN A 157 4.08 -13.88 -6.96
CA ASN A 157 5.20 -13.54 -7.83
C ASN A 157 6.45 -13.14 -7.03
N LEU A 158 6.32 -12.29 -6.01
CA LEU A 158 7.44 -11.91 -5.13
C LEU A 158 8.08 -13.12 -4.45
N ASN A 159 7.28 -14.09 -3.99
CA ASN A 159 7.78 -15.32 -3.41
C ASN A 159 8.51 -16.21 -4.43
N GLY A 160 8.05 -16.24 -5.69
CA GLY A 160 8.76 -16.90 -6.78
C GLY A 160 10.11 -16.24 -7.06
N LEU A 161 10.13 -14.91 -7.15
CA LEU A 161 11.36 -14.13 -7.36
C LEU A 161 12.35 -14.31 -6.20
N LEU A 162 11.88 -14.40 -4.95
CA LEU A 162 12.73 -14.72 -3.80
C LEU A 162 13.45 -16.07 -3.97
N ALA A 163 12.72 -17.09 -4.43
CA ALA A 163 13.29 -18.42 -4.67
C ALA A 163 14.31 -18.42 -5.81
N ASP A 164 14.00 -17.71 -6.90
CA ASP A 164 14.91 -17.57 -8.05
C ASP A 164 16.21 -16.85 -7.66
N LEU A 165 16.12 -15.76 -6.89
CA LEU A 165 17.29 -15.02 -6.44
C LEU A 165 18.19 -15.87 -5.53
N GLN A 166 17.61 -16.68 -4.64
CA GLN A 166 18.38 -17.64 -3.83
C GLN A 166 19.15 -18.64 -4.70
N SER A 167 18.53 -19.13 -5.78
CA SER A 167 19.16 -20.05 -6.73
C SER A 167 20.35 -19.41 -7.47
N ILE A 168 20.30 -18.10 -7.72
CA ILE A 168 21.39 -17.35 -8.36
C ILE A 168 22.61 -17.21 -7.43
N VAL A 169 22.38 -17.01 -6.13
CA VAL A 169 23.47 -16.72 -5.17
C VAL A 169 24.04 -17.97 -4.52
N ASN A 170 23.27 -19.05 -4.32
CA ASN A 170 23.75 -20.29 -3.72
C ASN A 170 25.05 -20.85 -4.32
N PRO A 171 25.26 -20.86 -5.65
CA PRO A 171 26.51 -21.31 -6.25
C PRO A 171 27.75 -20.49 -5.85
N LEU A 172 27.58 -19.22 -5.45
CA LEU A 172 28.69 -18.36 -4.99
C LEU A 172 29.22 -18.83 -3.63
N TYR A 173 28.33 -19.24 -2.73
CA TYR A 173 28.70 -19.77 -1.42
C TYR A 173 29.33 -21.17 -1.51
N GLU A 174 28.89 -22.02 -2.42
CA GLU A 174 29.45 -23.37 -2.63
C GLU A 174 30.88 -23.36 -3.20
N LEU A 175 31.30 -22.26 -3.84
CA LEU A 175 32.64 -22.10 -4.42
C LEU A 175 33.67 -21.51 -3.46
N THR A 176 33.28 -21.14 -2.23
CA THR A 176 34.26 -20.79 -1.19
C THR A 176 34.86 -22.06 -0.60
N PRO A 177 36.14 -22.40 -0.84
CA PRO A 177 36.74 -23.54 -0.18
C PRO A 177 36.75 -23.25 1.32
N SER A 178 35.94 -24.02 2.06
CA SER A 178 36.09 -24.19 3.50
C SER A 178 37.57 -24.43 3.78
N SER A 179 38.25 -23.43 4.35
CA SER A 179 39.63 -23.59 4.80
C SER A 179 39.58 -24.61 5.93
N SER A 180 39.74 -25.87 5.57
CA SER A 180 39.90 -26.96 6.51
C SER A 180 41.21 -26.67 7.24
N SER A 181 41.09 -26.24 8.49
CA SER A 181 42.22 -26.14 9.40
C SER A 181 42.77 -27.54 9.63
N ASP A 182 43.70 -27.95 8.76
CA ASP A 182 44.44 -29.19 8.89
C ASP A 182 45.53 -28.99 9.94
N SER A 183 45.15 -29.20 11.21
CA SER A 183 46.08 -29.25 12.34
C SER A 183 46.98 -30.47 12.17
N THR A 184 48.12 -30.27 11.51
CA THR A 184 49.21 -31.25 11.45
C THR A 184 49.83 -31.36 12.84
N SER A 185 49.45 -32.41 13.58
CA SER A 185 50.16 -32.88 14.76
C SER A 185 51.51 -33.45 14.34
N ALA A 186 52.60 -32.82 14.77
CA ALA A 186 53.95 -33.35 14.64
C ALA A 186 54.15 -34.54 15.62
N PRO A 187 54.76 -35.67 15.19
CA PRO A 187 55.23 -36.70 16.11
C PRO A 187 56.67 -36.40 16.56
N GLU A 188 56.92 -36.52 17.86
CA GLU A 188 58.27 -36.72 18.45
C GLU A 188 58.70 -38.19 18.34
#